data_AF-A0A2E0DE75-F1
#
_entry.id   AF-A0A2E0DE75-F1
#
_cell.length_a   1.000
_cell.length_b   1.000
_cell.length_c   1.000
_cell.angle_alpha   90.00
_cell.angle_beta   90.00
_cell.angle_gamma   90.00
#
_symmetry.space_group_name_H-M   'P 1'
#
loop_
_entity.id
_entity.type
_entity.pdbx_description
1 polymer ?
#
loop_
_entity_poly.entity_id
_entity_poly.type
_entity_poly.pdbx_seq_one_letter_code
_entity_poly.pdbx_strand_id
1 'polypeptide(L)'
;MNFKEHIERDKNLNLIKDLTLHLEIKSYLVGGYVRDILISRDCKDIDIMTIGEPYELVENISKKKGFSDFKIFKNFGTAAVNFKKFNYEFVGARKESYNKSSRNPDVSPGLFQDDMKRRDFTINALAVSMNKDYGELIDTFNGLEDLKNKLIKTCDDPHKTFDDDPLRMMRAIRFATQLNFDIEESTFESICNNAERIKIISQERITDELNKIILSEKPSYGFKLLYVSGILKHIFPEMNNLQGVEKINNHSHKDNFYHTLEVLDNTCKVSDDLWLRWSAILHDIAKPHTKRYKENVGWTFHGHEDLGARLVPKIFKKLRLPLNHKMKYVQKLVRLHLRPIALVKDHITDSAIRRLVFDAGDDIDDLLKLCRADVTTKNPDKSKRYLKNFDIVESKIEIVEENDKIKNFQPPVSGEEIINIFAIKPSRVVGELKNEIKNQILDGKIKNNKDEALNLLTRLGKSKGLKPIK
;
A
#
# COMPACT_ATOMS: atom_id res chain seq x y z
N MET A 1 27.50 -3.13 18.67
CA MET A 1 27.80 -3.63 17.32
C MET A 1 29.14 -3.04 16.88
N ASN A 2 30.02 -3.83 16.25
CA ASN A 2 31.33 -3.34 15.78
C ASN A 2 31.24 -3.00 14.28
N PHE A 3 31.14 -1.71 13.95
CA PHE A 3 31.04 -1.27 12.55
C PHE A 3 32.31 -1.54 11.75
N LYS A 4 33.47 -1.58 12.41
CA LYS A 4 34.74 -1.91 11.77
C LYS A 4 34.69 -3.31 11.16
N GLU A 5 34.26 -4.29 11.96
CA GLU A 5 34.06 -5.67 11.49
C GLU A 5 32.97 -5.76 10.42
N HIS A 6 31.89 -4.98 10.54
CA HIS A 6 30.82 -4.96 9.54
C HIS A 6 31.34 -4.51 8.17
N ILE A 7 32.08 -3.40 8.14
CA ILE A 7 32.69 -2.86 6.91
C ILE A 7 33.71 -3.86 6.34
N GLU A 8 34.52 -4.50 7.17
CA GLU A 8 35.54 -5.47 6.72
C GLU A 8 34.94 -6.76 6.14
N ARG A 9 33.82 -7.24 6.71
CA ARG A 9 33.13 -8.44 6.23
C ARG A 9 32.40 -8.20 4.91
N ASP A 10 31.90 -6.98 4.68
CA ASP A 10 31.29 -6.62 3.41
C ASP A 10 32.36 -6.23 2.39
N LYS A 11 32.60 -7.13 1.42
CA LYS A 11 33.60 -6.93 0.36
C LYS A 11 33.42 -5.62 -0.42
N ASN A 12 32.18 -5.16 -0.59
CA ASN A 12 31.90 -3.94 -1.34
C ASN A 12 32.14 -2.70 -0.48
N LEU A 13 31.70 -2.69 0.78
CA LEU A 13 31.99 -1.59 1.70
C LEU A 13 33.48 -1.47 1.95
N ASN A 14 34.19 -2.60 2.10
CA ASN A 14 35.63 -2.61 2.27
C ASN A 14 36.36 -2.02 1.04
N LEU A 15 35.93 -2.37 -0.18
CA LEU A 15 36.44 -1.78 -1.42
C LEU A 15 36.18 -0.27 -1.49
N ILE A 16 34.98 0.18 -1.15
CA ILE A 16 34.63 1.60 -1.16
C ILE A 16 35.50 2.35 -0.15
N LYS A 17 35.66 1.82 1.07
CA LYS A 17 36.55 2.35 2.10
C LYS A 17 38.00 2.46 1.59
N ASP A 18 38.53 1.43 0.91
CA ASP A 18 39.88 1.48 0.34
C ASP A 18 40.03 2.59 -0.71
N LEU A 19 39.01 2.79 -1.56
CA LEU A 19 39.00 3.85 -2.56
C LEU A 19 38.89 5.25 -1.93
N THR A 20 38.02 5.41 -0.94
CA THR A 20 37.87 6.62 -0.12
C THR A 20 39.22 7.03 0.49
N LEU A 21 39.97 6.07 1.07
CA LEU A 21 41.28 6.31 1.65
C LEU A 21 42.34 6.66 0.60
N HIS A 22 42.37 5.95 -0.52
CA HIS A 22 43.35 6.18 -1.60
C HIS A 22 43.15 7.53 -2.29
N LEU A 23 41.90 7.94 -2.51
CA LEU A 23 41.55 9.22 -3.16
C LEU A 23 41.53 10.39 -2.17
N GLU A 24 41.73 10.13 -0.88
CA GLU A 24 41.64 11.12 0.21
C GLU A 24 40.29 11.87 0.27
N ILE A 25 39.22 11.24 -0.23
CA ILE A 25 37.86 11.82 -0.23
C ILE A 25 37.18 11.48 1.10
N LYS A 26 36.96 12.47 1.96
CA LYS A 26 36.29 12.21 3.25
C LYS A 26 34.88 11.68 3.03
N SER A 27 34.60 10.48 3.54
CA SER A 27 33.33 9.78 3.31
C SER A 27 32.77 9.16 4.59
N TYR A 28 31.45 9.05 4.67
CA TYR A 28 30.72 8.53 5.83
C TYR A 28 29.53 7.69 5.36
N LEU A 29 29.31 6.53 5.99
CA LEU A 29 28.01 5.87 5.92
C LEU A 29 27.03 6.67 6.78
N VAL A 30 25.83 6.94 6.29
CA VAL A 30 24.88 7.84 6.97
C VAL A 30 23.44 7.33 6.90
N GLY A 31 22.53 8.00 7.59
CA GLY A 31 21.10 7.87 7.31
C GLY A 31 20.46 6.59 7.85
N GLY A 32 19.46 6.10 7.11
CA GLY A 32 18.67 4.94 7.51
C GLY A 32 19.49 3.65 7.59
N TYR A 33 20.54 3.54 6.78
CA TYR A 33 21.42 2.36 6.77
C TYR A 33 22.12 2.14 8.12
N VAL A 34 22.70 3.20 8.69
CA VAL A 34 23.40 3.13 9.99
C VAL A 34 22.42 2.75 11.11
N ARG A 35 21.24 3.38 11.13
CA ARG A 35 20.16 3.06 12.06
C ARG A 35 19.74 1.59 11.95
N ASP A 36 19.46 1.13 10.74
CA ASP A 36 18.92 -0.20 10.49
C ASP A 36 19.92 -1.29 10.89
N ILE A 37 21.22 -1.08 10.65
CA ILE A 37 22.28 -1.95 11.18
C ILE A 37 22.21 -2.05 12.71
N LEU A 38 22.10 -0.91 13.41
CA LEU A 38 22.09 -0.88 14.88
C LEU A 38 20.92 -1.64 15.50
N ILE A 39 19.77 -1.67 14.82
CA ILE A 39 18.57 -2.40 15.26
C ILE A 39 18.42 -3.78 14.59
N SER A 40 19.47 -4.27 13.90
CA SER A 40 19.48 -5.56 13.21
C SER A 40 18.35 -5.73 12.18
N ARG A 41 18.05 -4.64 11.46
CA ARG A 41 17.08 -4.61 10.36
C ARG A 41 17.81 -4.64 9.02
N ASP A 42 17.38 -5.52 8.12
CA ASP A 42 17.94 -5.59 6.78
C ASP A 42 17.64 -4.32 5.98
N CYS A 43 18.68 -3.73 5.39
CA CYS A 43 18.57 -2.58 4.49
C CYS A 43 19.41 -2.83 3.23
N LYS A 44 18.81 -2.54 2.07
CA LYS A 44 19.44 -2.70 0.75
C LYS A 44 19.97 -1.40 0.17
N ASP A 45 19.48 -0.28 0.68
CA ASP A 45 19.85 1.07 0.26
C ASP A 45 20.93 1.59 1.21
N ILE A 46 22.12 1.84 0.67
CA ILE A 46 23.32 2.20 1.42
C ILE A 46 23.66 3.64 1.06
N ASP A 47 23.45 4.55 2.02
CA ASP A 47 23.72 5.97 1.85
C ASP A 47 25.15 6.30 2.28
N ILE A 48 25.92 6.89 1.36
CA ILE A 48 27.29 7.34 1.57
C ILE A 48 27.36 8.85 1.31
N MET A 49 27.73 9.59 2.35
CA MET A 49 27.98 11.02 2.24
C MET A 49 29.47 11.28 1.99
N THR A 50 29.78 12.15 1.02
CA THR A 50 31.14 12.64 0.76
C THR A 50 31.26 14.11 1.13
N ILE A 51 32.42 14.55 1.65
CA ILE A 51 32.72 15.98 1.77
C ILE A 51 33.23 16.47 0.41
N GLY A 52 32.39 17.25 -0.28
CA GLY A 52 32.58 17.57 -1.69
C GLY A 52 31.83 16.61 -2.62
N GLU A 53 32.05 16.78 -3.93
CA GLU A 53 31.32 16.04 -4.96
C GLU A 53 31.73 14.56 -5.00
N PRO A 54 30.77 13.61 -5.12
CA PRO A 54 31.07 12.17 -5.06
C PRO A 54 31.60 11.59 -6.38
N TYR A 55 31.71 12.39 -7.45
CA TYR A 55 31.89 11.88 -8.82
C TYR A 55 33.19 11.11 -9.00
N GLU A 56 34.31 11.62 -8.50
CA GLU A 56 35.60 10.96 -8.63
C GLU A 56 35.61 9.59 -7.92
N LEU A 57 35.00 9.51 -6.74
CA LEU A 57 34.86 8.25 -6.01
C LEU A 57 34.02 7.25 -6.82
N VAL A 58 32.87 7.69 -7.34
CA VAL A 58 31.96 6.82 -8.11
C VAL A 58 32.57 6.38 -9.45
N GLU A 59 33.30 7.25 -10.14
CA GLU A 59 34.02 6.90 -11.38
C GLU A 59 35.12 5.86 -11.15
N ASN A 60 35.76 5.87 -9.97
CA ASN A 60 36.74 4.84 -9.61
C ASN A 60 36.07 3.53 -9.17
N ILE A 61 34.91 3.60 -8.52
CA ILE A 61 34.09 2.43 -8.18
C ILE A 61 33.59 1.75 -9.45
N SER A 62 33.10 2.50 -10.44
CA SER A 62 32.52 1.93 -11.67
C SER A 62 33.54 1.18 -12.54
N LYS A 63 34.83 1.51 -12.40
CA LYS A 63 35.94 0.77 -13.04
C LYS A 63 36.22 -0.59 -12.39
N LYS A 64 35.65 -0.87 -11.20
CA LYS A 64 35.83 -2.15 -10.50
C LYS A 64 34.84 -3.20 -11.00
N LYS A 65 35.29 -4.46 -11.00
CA LYS A 65 34.51 -5.58 -11.53
C LYS A 65 33.17 -5.73 -10.78
N GLY A 66 32.07 -5.61 -11.53
CA GLY A 66 30.70 -5.83 -11.06
C GLY A 66 29.90 -4.57 -10.71
N PHE A 67 30.51 -3.37 -10.75
CA PHE A 67 29.86 -2.08 -10.48
C PHE A 67 29.48 -1.32 -11.77
N SER A 68 29.08 -2.04 -12.81
CA SER A 68 28.88 -1.47 -14.15
C SER A 68 27.60 -0.65 -14.33
N ASP A 69 26.62 -0.79 -13.44
CA ASP A 69 25.38 0.01 -13.46
C ASP A 69 25.52 1.21 -12.51
N PHE A 70 26.10 2.30 -13.01
CA PHE A 70 26.22 3.56 -12.27
C PHE A 70 25.51 4.70 -13.01
N LYS A 71 24.97 5.64 -12.23
CA LYS A 71 24.29 6.84 -12.73
C LYS A 71 24.78 8.05 -11.96
N ILE A 72 25.14 9.10 -12.67
CA ILE A 72 25.55 10.38 -12.08
C ILE A 72 24.46 11.41 -12.36
N PHE A 73 23.95 12.04 -11.31
CA PHE A 73 22.93 13.06 -11.37
C PHE A 73 23.51 14.41 -10.90
N LYS A 74 24.30 15.05 -11.78
CA LYS A 74 25.02 16.29 -11.45
C LYS A 74 24.10 17.41 -10.94
N ASN A 75 22.88 17.50 -11.47
CA ASN A 75 21.90 18.52 -11.05
C ASN A 75 21.47 18.39 -9.58
N PHE A 76 21.67 17.22 -8.96
CA PHE A 76 21.28 16.95 -7.58
C PHE A 76 22.48 16.72 -6.66
N GLY A 77 23.71 16.76 -7.18
CA GLY A 77 24.92 16.45 -6.39
C GLY A 77 24.98 14.99 -5.96
N THR A 78 24.32 14.08 -6.69
CA THR A 78 24.19 12.67 -6.32
C THR A 78 24.70 11.74 -7.41
N ALA A 79 25.08 10.55 -6.99
CA ALA A 79 25.43 9.45 -7.86
C ALA A 79 24.97 8.14 -7.23
N ALA A 80 24.59 7.16 -8.04
CA ALA A 80 24.15 5.86 -7.57
C ALA A 80 24.89 4.75 -8.30
N VAL A 81 25.19 3.67 -7.58
CA VAL A 81 25.77 2.46 -8.15
C VAL A 81 24.98 1.26 -7.66
N ASN A 82 24.46 0.47 -8.59
CA ASN A 82 23.76 -0.76 -8.27
C ASN A 82 24.72 -1.93 -8.34
N PHE A 83 24.74 -2.75 -7.29
CA PHE A 83 25.50 -3.99 -7.28
C PHE A 83 24.66 -5.13 -6.72
N LYS A 84 24.34 -6.09 -7.59
CA LYS A 84 23.46 -7.23 -7.26
C LYS A 84 22.11 -6.75 -6.69
N LYS A 85 21.93 -6.88 -5.36
CA LYS A 85 20.70 -6.54 -4.64
C LYS A 85 20.83 -5.27 -3.79
N PHE A 86 21.99 -4.61 -3.83
CA PHE A 86 22.30 -3.43 -3.04
C PHE A 86 22.40 -2.20 -3.94
N ASN A 87 21.82 -1.11 -3.46
CA ASN A 87 21.87 0.19 -4.12
C ASN A 87 22.76 1.09 -3.25
N TYR A 88 23.87 1.56 -3.81
CA TYR A 88 24.78 2.49 -3.13
C TYR A 88 24.49 3.89 -3.65
N GLU A 89 23.97 4.76 -2.78
CA GLU A 89 23.70 6.16 -3.10
C GLU A 89 24.80 7.04 -2.49
N PHE A 90 25.42 7.86 -3.33
CA PHE A 90 26.48 8.78 -2.96
C PHE A 90 25.97 10.20 -3.07
N VAL A 91 26.10 10.96 -1.98
CA VAL A 91 25.59 12.33 -1.90
C VAL A 91 26.68 13.24 -1.35
N GLY A 92 26.95 14.34 -2.05
CA GLY A 92 27.82 15.39 -1.51
C GLY A 92 27.18 16.09 -0.32
N ALA A 93 27.95 16.33 0.74
CA ALA A 93 27.50 17.09 1.90
C ALA A 93 27.02 18.48 1.47
N ARG A 94 25.83 18.85 1.94
CA ARG A 94 25.16 20.07 1.49
C ARG A 94 24.48 20.81 2.62
N LYS A 95 24.36 22.11 2.45
CA LYS A 95 23.56 23.00 3.27
C LYS A 95 22.27 23.34 2.53
N GLU A 96 21.17 23.39 3.26
CA GLU A 96 19.85 23.74 2.74
C GLU A 96 19.37 25.02 3.43
N SER A 97 18.90 25.99 2.64
CA SER A 97 18.17 27.15 3.14
C SER A 97 16.75 27.14 2.60
N TYR A 98 15.79 27.33 3.50
CA TYR A 98 14.38 27.21 3.19
C TYR A 98 13.73 28.60 3.12
N ASN A 99 12.91 28.80 2.10
CA ASN A 99 12.02 29.95 2.00
C ASN A 99 10.59 29.47 2.22
N LYS A 100 9.84 30.14 3.10
CA LYS A 100 8.45 29.78 3.43
C LYS A 100 7.52 29.73 2.22
N SER A 101 7.83 30.47 1.14
CA SER A 101 7.04 30.48 -0.10
C SER A 101 7.47 29.43 -1.12
N SER A 102 8.62 28.77 -0.93
CA SER A 102 9.15 27.75 -1.84
C SER A 102 9.02 26.36 -1.24
N ARG A 103 8.67 25.38 -2.08
CA ARG A 103 8.66 23.96 -1.70
C ARG A 103 10.06 23.33 -1.67
N ASN A 104 10.99 23.90 -2.42
CA ASN A 104 12.34 23.36 -2.56
C ASN A 104 13.32 24.29 -1.83
N PRO A 105 14.23 23.75 -1.00
CA PRO A 105 15.30 24.57 -0.43
C PRO A 105 16.30 24.97 -1.51
N ASP A 106 16.98 26.08 -1.29
CA ASP A 106 18.22 26.39 -2.00
C ASP A 106 19.34 25.53 -1.41
N VAL A 107 20.09 24.88 -2.29
CA VAL A 107 21.12 23.89 -1.94
C VAL A 107 22.49 24.42 -2.31
N SER A 108 23.43 24.37 -1.37
CA SER A 108 24.84 24.69 -1.60
C SER A 108 25.76 23.64 -1.00
N PRO A 109 27.01 23.49 -1.48
CA PRO A 109 27.99 22.62 -0.84
C PRO A 109 28.16 22.98 0.64
N GLY A 110 28.19 21.95 1.50
CA GLY A 110 28.19 22.11 2.95
C GLY A 110 29.26 21.26 3.63
N LEU A 111 29.44 21.48 4.92
CA LEU A 111 30.29 20.64 5.77
C LEU A 111 29.50 19.45 6.31
N PHE A 112 30.22 18.51 6.93
CA PHE A 112 29.62 17.38 7.65
C PHE A 112 28.48 17.83 8.58
N GLN A 113 28.73 18.85 9.41
CA GLN A 113 27.75 19.33 10.38
C GLN A 113 26.52 19.97 9.72
N ASP A 114 26.67 20.64 8.58
CA ASP A 114 25.53 21.19 7.84
C ASP A 114 24.62 20.08 7.32
N ASP A 115 25.21 19.00 6.78
CA ASP A 115 24.47 17.85 6.25
C ASP A 115 23.77 17.05 7.35
N MET A 116 24.44 16.84 8.48
CA MET A 116 23.86 16.11 9.60
C MET A 116 22.73 16.91 10.24
N LYS A 117 22.88 18.22 10.38
CA LYS A 117 21.86 19.10 10.97
C LYS A 117 20.59 19.21 10.11
N ARG A 118 20.72 19.19 8.78
CA ARG A 118 19.54 19.26 7.89
C ARG A 118 18.71 17.98 7.87
N ARG A 119 19.17 16.86 8.45
CA ARG A 119 18.43 15.59 8.46
C ARG A 119 17.15 15.70 9.30
N ASP A 120 16.24 14.76 9.06
CA ASP A 120 14.91 14.81 9.65
C ASP A 120 14.90 14.46 11.13
N PHE A 121 15.49 13.33 11.51
CA PHE A 121 15.44 12.80 12.88
C PHE A 121 16.81 12.39 13.39
N THR A 122 17.00 12.50 14.71
CA THR A 122 18.25 12.16 15.42
C THR A 122 18.74 10.75 15.09
N ILE A 123 17.82 9.78 15.09
CA ILE A 123 18.09 8.38 14.72
C ILE A 123 18.57 8.19 13.27
N ASN A 124 18.30 9.16 12.38
CA ASN A 124 18.77 9.17 10.98
C ASN A 124 19.97 10.09 10.77
N ALA A 125 20.37 10.83 11.80
CA ALA A 125 21.54 11.69 11.85
C ALA A 125 22.70 10.99 12.58
N LEU A 126 22.82 9.68 12.38
CA LEU A 126 23.98 8.88 12.75
C LEU A 126 24.89 8.71 11.53
N ALA A 127 26.20 8.75 11.76
CA ALA A 127 27.20 8.55 10.72
C ALA A 127 28.29 7.59 11.17
N VAL A 128 28.83 6.79 10.26
CA VAL A 128 30.00 5.93 10.51
C VAL A 128 31.12 6.34 9.57
N SER A 129 32.30 6.62 10.11
CA SER A 129 33.45 7.02 9.31
C SER A 129 33.88 5.90 8.36
N MET A 130 34.23 6.29 7.13
CA MET A 130 34.89 5.45 6.13
C MET A 130 36.36 5.86 5.93
N ASN A 131 36.87 6.75 6.78
CA ASN A 131 38.19 7.37 6.65
C ASN A 131 39.26 6.57 7.43
N LYS A 132 40.35 7.21 7.87
CA LYS A 132 41.43 6.54 8.61
C LYS A 132 40.94 5.90 9.92
N ASP A 133 39.93 6.52 10.52
CA ASP A 133 39.16 6.12 11.69
C ASP A 133 37.93 5.26 11.31
N TYR A 134 37.99 4.48 10.22
CA TYR A 134 36.83 3.74 9.74
C TYR A 134 36.18 2.86 10.82
N GLY A 135 34.85 2.83 10.81
CA GLY A 135 34.04 2.15 11.82
C GLY A 135 33.79 2.98 13.08
N GLU A 136 34.38 4.16 13.23
CA GLU A 136 33.99 5.11 14.28
C GLU A 136 32.58 5.64 14.01
N LEU A 137 31.71 5.52 15.03
CA LEU A 137 30.34 6.02 15.00
C LEU A 137 30.30 7.44 15.54
N ILE A 138 29.75 8.35 14.75
CA ILE A 138 29.60 9.76 15.05
C ILE A 138 28.11 10.03 15.31
N ASP A 139 27.81 10.47 16.53
CA ASP A 139 26.47 10.84 16.96
C ASP A 139 26.48 12.27 17.53
N THR A 140 26.11 13.24 16.71
CA THR A 140 26.07 14.66 17.10
C THR A 140 24.77 15.02 17.86
N PHE A 141 23.70 14.25 17.67
CA PHE A 141 22.34 14.64 18.07
C PHE A 141 21.71 13.69 19.08
N ASN A 142 22.51 12.83 19.73
CA ASN A 142 22.06 11.84 20.70
C ASN A 142 21.09 10.78 20.11
N GLY A 143 21.26 10.48 18.82
CA GLY A 143 20.44 9.52 18.09
C GLY A 143 20.56 8.09 18.63
N LEU A 144 21.67 7.72 19.27
CA LEU A 144 21.82 6.39 19.88
C LEU A 144 20.92 6.20 21.10
N GLU A 145 20.82 7.23 21.94
CA GLU A 145 19.96 7.19 23.12
C GLU A 145 18.49 7.25 22.69
N ASP A 146 18.14 8.06 21.68
CA ASP A 146 16.79 8.08 21.13
C ASP A 146 16.42 6.73 20.48
N LEU A 147 17.37 6.06 19.81
CA LEU A 147 17.18 4.72 19.26
C LEU A 147 16.91 3.68 20.36
N LYS A 148 17.65 3.76 21.47
CA LYS A 148 17.48 2.90 22.65
C LYS A 148 16.14 3.15 23.34
N ASN A 149 15.74 4.41 23.46
CA ASN A 149 14.47 4.83 24.03
C ASN A 149 13.27 4.68 23.08
N LYS A 150 13.53 4.27 21.83
CA LYS A 150 12.53 4.09 20.77
C LYS A 150 11.74 5.37 20.48
N LEU A 151 12.45 6.49 20.36
CA LEU A 151 11.89 7.81 20.11
C LEU A 151 12.20 8.33 18.71
N ILE A 152 11.20 8.95 18.09
CA ILE A 152 11.36 9.79 16.90
C ILE A 152 11.43 11.25 17.36
N LYS A 153 12.60 11.86 17.18
CA LYS A 153 12.91 13.24 17.58
C LYS A 153 13.66 13.98 16.48
N THR A 154 13.37 15.27 16.27
CA THR A 154 14.05 16.09 15.25
C THR A 154 15.46 16.49 15.68
N CYS A 155 16.36 16.70 14.71
CA CYS A 155 17.75 17.11 15.00
C CYS A 155 17.87 18.57 15.48
N ASP A 156 16.94 19.42 15.05
CA ASP A 156 16.84 20.83 15.43
C ASP A 156 15.42 21.07 15.98
N ASP A 157 15.10 22.33 16.29
CA ASP A 157 13.76 22.74 16.73
C ASP A 157 12.64 22.12 15.84
N PRO A 158 11.67 21.39 16.44
CA PRO A 158 10.62 20.71 15.68
C PRO A 158 9.75 21.67 14.86
N HIS A 159 9.43 22.86 15.40
CA HIS A 159 8.62 23.85 14.69
C HIS A 159 9.30 24.33 13.42
N LYS A 160 10.58 24.71 13.51
CA LYS A 160 11.38 25.08 12.34
C LYS A 160 11.51 23.91 11.38
N THR A 161 11.76 22.69 11.86
CA THR A 161 11.92 21.50 11.02
C THR A 161 10.69 21.23 10.14
N PHE A 162 9.48 21.36 10.69
CA PHE A 162 8.24 21.14 9.95
C PHE A 162 7.76 22.38 9.19
N ASP A 163 8.19 23.59 9.57
CA ASP A 163 8.00 24.80 8.76
C ASP A 163 8.92 24.83 7.53
N ASP A 164 10.14 24.28 7.64
CA ASP A 164 11.08 24.17 6.53
C ASP A 164 10.64 23.06 5.55
N ASP A 165 10.32 21.85 6.04
CA ASP A 165 9.84 20.74 5.21
C ASP A 165 8.65 20.00 5.85
N PRO A 166 7.40 20.38 5.51
CA PRO A 166 6.19 19.73 6.03
C PRO A 166 6.09 18.24 5.77
N LEU A 167 6.78 17.69 4.75
CA LEU A 167 6.74 16.25 4.51
C LEU A 167 7.39 15.47 5.67
N ARG A 168 8.28 16.09 6.44
CA ARG A 168 8.88 15.47 7.63
C ARG A 168 7.84 15.06 8.67
N MET A 169 6.68 15.74 8.74
CA MET A 169 5.59 15.29 9.60
C MET A 169 5.07 13.90 9.20
N MET A 170 4.84 13.68 7.89
CA MET A 170 4.47 12.35 7.36
C MET A 170 5.58 11.32 7.60
N ARG A 171 6.85 11.72 7.44
CA ARG A 171 8.00 10.84 7.68
C ARG A 171 8.13 10.46 9.15
N ALA A 172 7.87 11.37 10.10
CA ALA A 172 7.89 11.09 11.53
C ALA A 172 6.88 9.98 11.86
N ILE A 173 5.63 10.14 11.40
CA ILE A 173 4.57 9.14 11.58
C ILE A 173 4.92 7.83 10.88
N ARG A 174 5.50 7.89 9.67
CA ARG A 174 5.98 6.70 8.96
C ARG A 174 7.04 5.96 9.78
N PHE A 175 8.08 6.63 10.25
CA PHE A 175 9.15 5.97 11.01
C PHE A 175 8.65 5.43 12.33
N ALA A 176 7.81 6.18 13.05
CA ALA A 176 7.12 5.71 14.25
C ALA A 176 6.36 4.39 13.97
N THR A 177 5.66 4.31 12.84
CA THR A 177 4.91 3.11 12.42
C THR A 177 5.83 1.96 11.98
N GLN A 178 6.85 2.24 11.18
CA GLN A 178 7.73 1.22 10.61
C GLN A 178 8.69 0.61 11.63
N LEU A 179 9.09 1.38 12.63
CA LEU A 179 10.03 0.98 13.67
C LEU A 179 9.32 0.57 14.97
N ASN A 180 8.00 0.83 15.07
CA ASN A 180 7.21 0.68 16.29
C ASN A 180 7.82 1.50 17.45
N PHE A 181 8.07 2.77 17.16
CA PHE A 181 8.65 3.79 18.04
C PHE A 181 7.59 4.85 18.34
N ASP A 182 7.76 5.56 19.46
CA ASP A 182 6.92 6.71 19.80
C ASP A 182 7.53 8.01 19.28
N ILE A 183 6.71 9.03 19.06
CA ILE A 183 7.17 10.38 18.69
C ILE A 183 7.33 11.18 19.99
N GLU A 184 8.46 11.84 20.16
CA GLU A 184 8.71 12.69 21.33
C GLU A 184 7.65 13.80 21.45
N GLU A 185 7.24 14.15 22.67
CA GLU A 185 6.09 15.03 22.94
C GLU A 185 6.16 16.36 22.20
N SER A 186 7.29 17.08 22.30
CA SER A 186 7.46 18.39 21.64
C SER A 186 7.46 18.26 20.11
N THR A 187 8.03 17.15 19.61
CA THR A 187 8.00 16.80 18.20
C THR A 187 6.55 16.55 17.73
N PHE A 188 5.76 15.78 18.48
CA PHE A 188 4.37 15.49 18.13
C PHE A 188 3.46 16.72 18.23
N GLU A 189 3.62 17.54 19.27
CA GLU A 189 2.89 18.81 19.41
C GLU A 189 3.15 19.72 18.21
N SER A 190 4.40 19.81 17.76
CA SER A 190 4.77 20.59 16.58
C SER A 190 4.16 20.03 15.29
N ILE A 191 4.03 18.70 15.15
CA ILE A 191 3.29 18.07 14.04
C ILE A 191 1.82 18.54 14.06
N CYS A 192 1.16 18.52 15.21
CA CYS A 192 -0.23 18.97 15.35
C CYS A 192 -0.39 20.43 14.95
N ASN A 193 0.50 21.30 15.45
CA ASN A 193 0.46 22.74 15.21
C ASN A 193 0.74 23.10 13.73
N ASN A 194 1.52 22.29 13.02
CA ASN A 194 1.87 22.51 11.62
C ASN A 194 1.06 21.69 10.61
N ALA A 195 0.07 20.90 11.06
CA ALA A 195 -0.64 19.93 10.23
C ALA A 195 -1.20 20.51 8.92
N GLU A 196 -1.66 21.77 8.92
CA GLU A 196 -2.19 22.44 7.73
C GLU A 196 -1.14 22.66 6.63
N ARG A 197 0.14 22.82 7.00
CA ARG A 197 1.23 23.05 6.04
C ARG A 197 1.45 21.85 5.13
N ILE A 198 0.92 20.66 5.45
CA ILE A 198 0.98 19.51 4.55
C ILE A 198 0.35 19.80 3.18
N LYS A 199 -0.59 20.77 3.09
CA LYS A 199 -1.26 21.18 1.85
C LYS A 199 -0.32 21.74 0.79
N ILE A 200 0.87 22.26 1.16
CA ILE A 200 1.85 22.77 0.18
C ILE A 200 2.67 21.65 -0.47
N ILE A 201 2.59 20.43 0.08
CA ILE A 201 3.31 19.28 -0.45
C ILE A 201 2.51 18.63 -1.56
N SER A 202 3.21 18.27 -2.64
CA SER A 202 2.63 17.50 -3.75
C SER A 202 2.03 16.19 -3.25
N GLN A 203 0.83 15.88 -3.73
CA GLN A 203 0.10 14.69 -3.34
C GLN A 203 0.89 13.39 -3.57
N GLU A 204 1.70 13.30 -4.63
CA GLU A 204 2.53 12.13 -4.94
C GLU A 204 3.47 11.79 -3.77
N ARG A 205 4.16 12.79 -3.21
CA ARG A 205 5.06 12.61 -2.06
C ARG A 205 4.31 12.21 -0.79
N ILE A 206 3.12 12.77 -0.58
CA ILE A 206 2.26 12.38 0.55
C ILE A 206 1.83 10.92 0.40
N THR A 207 1.40 10.53 -0.80
CA THR A 207 0.96 9.18 -1.11
C THR A 207 2.10 8.16 -1.00
N ASP A 208 3.33 8.52 -1.37
CA ASP A 208 4.50 7.66 -1.19
C ASP A 208 4.75 7.36 0.30
N GLU A 209 4.67 8.37 1.16
CA GLU A 209 4.81 8.18 2.61
C GLU A 209 3.63 7.40 3.20
N LEU A 210 2.40 7.65 2.72
CA LEU A 210 1.21 6.91 3.12
C LEU A 210 1.29 5.43 2.72
N ASN A 211 1.74 5.11 1.51
CA ASN A 211 1.93 3.72 1.06
C ASN A 211 2.97 2.99 1.94
N LYS A 212 4.04 3.67 2.36
CA LYS A 212 5.03 3.09 3.28
C LYS A 212 4.46 2.85 4.69
N ILE A 213 3.55 3.71 5.16
CA ILE A 213 2.77 3.46 6.39
C ILE A 213 1.90 2.21 6.22
N ILE A 214 1.16 2.11 5.11
CA ILE A 214 0.29 0.97 4.79
C ILE A 214 1.08 -0.36 4.69
N LEU A 215 2.32 -0.31 4.20
CA LEU A 215 3.22 -1.47 4.10
C LEU A 215 3.89 -1.86 5.43
N SER A 216 3.68 -1.11 6.51
CA SER A 216 4.23 -1.47 7.83
C SER A 216 3.54 -2.70 8.41
N GLU A 217 4.12 -3.30 9.44
CA GLU A 217 3.53 -4.48 10.11
C GLU A 217 2.19 -4.15 10.79
N LYS A 218 2.10 -2.96 11.40
CA LYS A 218 0.90 -2.47 12.10
C LYS A 218 0.50 -1.07 11.64
N PRO A 219 -0.06 -0.92 10.42
CA PRO A 219 -0.41 0.39 9.87
C PRO A 219 -1.42 1.17 10.71
N SER A 220 -2.24 0.48 11.52
CA SER A 220 -3.21 1.15 12.39
C SER A 220 -2.59 2.16 13.34
N TYR A 221 -1.35 1.95 13.78
CA TYR A 221 -0.64 2.90 14.64
C TYR A 221 -0.40 4.22 13.90
N GLY A 222 0.10 4.16 12.66
CA GLY A 222 0.31 5.34 11.82
C GLY A 222 -0.98 6.09 11.48
N PHE A 223 -2.06 5.38 11.14
CA PHE A 223 -3.35 6.04 10.89
C PHE A 223 -3.93 6.72 12.13
N LYS A 224 -3.73 6.16 13.33
CA LYS A 224 -4.13 6.82 14.59
C LYS A 224 -3.34 8.11 14.80
N LEU A 225 -2.03 8.10 14.58
CA LEU A 225 -1.20 9.30 14.67
C LEU A 225 -1.61 10.35 13.61
N LEU A 226 -1.87 9.94 12.37
CA LEU A 226 -2.38 10.83 11.32
C LEU A 226 -3.72 11.47 11.69
N TYR A 227 -4.61 10.70 12.33
CA TYR A 227 -5.90 11.19 12.79
C TYR A 227 -5.75 12.19 13.94
N VAL A 228 -5.03 11.80 15.01
CA VAL A 228 -4.85 12.64 16.21
C VAL A 228 -4.10 13.94 15.88
N SER A 229 -3.09 13.89 15.01
CA SER A 229 -2.37 15.08 14.56
C SER A 229 -3.19 16.02 13.67
N GLY A 230 -4.35 15.58 13.17
CA GLY A 230 -5.16 16.35 12.22
C GLY A 230 -4.59 16.38 10.80
N ILE A 231 -3.55 15.61 10.47
CA ILE A 231 -3.05 15.50 9.09
C ILE A 231 -4.03 14.72 8.22
N LEU A 232 -4.67 13.68 8.76
CA LEU A 232 -5.53 12.76 7.99
C LEU A 232 -6.67 13.49 7.27
N LYS A 233 -7.32 14.46 7.92
CA LYS A 233 -8.39 15.29 7.33
C LYS A 233 -7.94 16.08 6.09
N HIS A 234 -6.66 16.39 5.98
CA HIS A 234 -6.11 17.14 4.84
C HIS A 234 -5.72 16.23 3.68
N ILE A 235 -5.13 15.07 3.98
CA ILE A 235 -4.55 14.19 2.95
C ILE A 235 -5.50 13.09 2.47
N PHE A 236 -6.41 12.63 3.33
CA PHE A 236 -7.32 11.53 3.04
C PHE A 236 -8.64 11.68 3.83
N PRO A 237 -9.45 12.72 3.54
CA PRO A 237 -10.65 13.05 4.30
C PRO A 237 -11.70 11.95 4.26
N GLU A 238 -11.77 11.15 3.19
CA GLU A 238 -12.69 10.01 3.11
C GLU A 238 -12.44 9.00 4.25
N MET A 239 -11.18 8.73 4.59
CA MET A 239 -10.81 7.88 5.73
C MET A 239 -11.10 8.57 7.06
N ASN A 240 -10.82 9.87 7.17
CA ASN A 240 -11.14 10.66 8.37
C ASN A 240 -12.65 10.63 8.69
N ASN A 241 -13.50 10.69 7.67
CA ASN A 241 -14.96 10.72 7.80
C ASN A 241 -15.57 9.38 8.26
N LEU A 242 -14.77 8.31 8.36
CA LEU A 242 -15.21 7.05 8.97
C LEU A 242 -15.28 7.12 10.49
N GLN A 243 -14.62 8.10 11.11
CA GLN A 243 -14.58 8.23 12.55
C GLN A 243 -15.91 8.77 13.09
N GLY A 244 -16.30 8.26 14.26
CA GLY A 244 -17.47 8.71 15.00
C GLY A 244 -18.52 7.62 15.14
N VAL A 245 -19.25 7.70 16.24
CA VAL A 245 -20.39 6.83 16.54
C VAL A 245 -21.59 7.70 16.84
N GLU A 246 -22.68 7.49 16.10
CA GLU A 246 -23.96 8.11 16.42
C GLU A 246 -24.83 7.15 17.20
N LYS A 247 -25.49 7.67 18.23
CA LYS A 247 -26.46 6.94 19.05
C LYS A 247 -27.82 7.60 18.91
N ILE A 248 -28.80 6.84 18.42
CA ILE A 248 -30.22 7.23 18.43
C ILE A 248 -30.97 6.14 19.19
N ASN A 249 -31.66 6.53 20.26
CA ASN A 249 -32.27 5.60 21.22
C ASN A 249 -31.23 4.60 21.79
N ASN A 250 -31.53 3.31 21.77
CA ASN A 250 -30.62 2.23 22.18
C ASN A 250 -29.76 1.67 21.02
N HIS A 251 -29.82 2.27 19.83
CA HIS A 251 -29.08 1.80 18.66
C HIS A 251 -27.81 2.64 18.43
N SER A 252 -26.67 1.96 18.45
CA SER A 252 -25.36 2.50 18.08
C SER A 252 -24.68 1.58 17.07
N HIS A 253 -23.89 2.13 16.17
CA HIS A 253 -23.03 1.35 15.28
C HIS A 253 -21.59 1.32 15.81
N LYS A 254 -20.75 0.43 15.29
CA LYS A 254 -19.31 0.45 15.55
C LYS A 254 -18.68 1.70 14.93
N ASP A 255 -17.56 2.15 15.48
CA ASP A 255 -16.74 3.17 14.83
C ASP A 255 -16.09 2.56 13.58
N ASN A 256 -16.44 3.08 12.40
CA ASN A 256 -16.00 2.51 11.13
C ASN A 256 -14.51 2.77 10.89
N PHE A 257 -13.94 3.84 11.45
CA PHE A 257 -12.51 4.13 11.34
C PHE A 257 -11.70 3.07 12.08
N TYR A 258 -11.95 2.85 13.37
CA TYR A 258 -11.23 1.83 14.15
C TYR A 258 -11.47 0.42 13.63
N HIS A 259 -12.67 0.12 13.15
CA HIS A 259 -12.96 -1.14 12.49
C HIS A 259 -12.10 -1.34 11.25
N THR A 260 -12.04 -0.35 10.34
CA THR A 260 -11.20 -0.40 9.13
C THR A 260 -9.73 -0.61 9.48
N LEU A 261 -9.23 0.03 10.54
CA LEU A 261 -7.87 -0.17 11.02
C LEU A 261 -7.60 -1.59 11.53
N GLU A 262 -8.57 -2.21 12.21
CA GLU A 262 -8.48 -3.61 12.65
C GLU A 262 -8.45 -4.57 11.46
N VAL A 263 -9.29 -4.35 10.45
CA VAL A 263 -9.29 -5.14 9.20
C VAL A 263 -7.97 -4.98 8.46
N LEU A 264 -7.41 -3.77 8.39
CA LEU A 264 -6.11 -3.50 7.79
C LEU A 264 -4.99 -4.28 8.49
N ASP A 265 -4.89 -4.20 9.83
CA ASP A 265 -3.89 -4.95 10.60
C ASP A 265 -4.06 -6.47 10.45
N ASN A 266 -5.30 -6.98 10.39
CA ASN A 266 -5.56 -8.39 10.15
C ASN A 266 -5.14 -8.82 8.73
N THR A 267 -5.34 -7.96 7.74
CA THR A 267 -4.90 -8.19 6.35
C THR A 267 -3.38 -8.27 6.27
N CYS A 268 -2.65 -7.47 7.05
CA CYS A 268 -1.19 -7.49 7.10
C CYS A 268 -0.62 -8.85 7.61
N LYS A 269 -1.39 -9.61 8.39
CA LYS A 269 -0.98 -10.94 8.89
C LYS A 269 -1.02 -12.03 7.81
N VAL A 270 -1.75 -11.79 6.72
CA VAL A 270 -2.00 -12.78 5.66
C VAL A 270 -1.51 -12.34 4.28
N SER A 271 -1.09 -11.08 4.12
CA SER A 271 -0.57 -10.55 2.87
C SER A 271 0.29 -9.29 3.03
N ASP A 272 1.34 -9.22 2.22
CA ASP A 272 2.18 -8.03 2.02
C ASP A 272 1.80 -7.21 0.78
N ASP A 273 0.75 -7.64 0.05
CA ASP A 273 0.30 -6.90 -1.13
C ASP A 273 -0.36 -5.55 -0.75
N LEU A 274 0.22 -4.48 -1.27
CA LEU A 274 -0.23 -3.11 -1.03
C LEU A 274 -1.69 -2.90 -1.47
N TRP A 275 -2.14 -3.53 -2.56
CA TRP A 275 -3.46 -3.31 -3.14
C TRP A 275 -4.54 -4.07 -2.38
N LEU A 276 -4.23 -5.24 -1.84
CA LEU A 276 -5.11 -5.93 -0.90
C LEU A 276 -5.27 -5.11 0.39
N ARG A 277 -4.19 -4.50 0.89
CA ARG A 277 -4.27 -3.56 2.03
C ARG A 277 -5.07 -2.30 1.70
N TRP A 278 -4.95 -1.75 0.49
CA TRP A 278 -5.84 -0.67 0.02
C TRP A 278 -7.29 -1.12 -0.08
N SER A 279 -7.56 -2.37 -0.42
CA SER A 279 -8.92 -2.94 -0.43
C SER A 279 -9.48 -3.01 0.98
N ALA A 280 -8.67 -3.40 1.97
CA ALA A 280 -9.04 -3.34 3.39
C ALA A 280 -9.33 -1.90 3.86
N ILE A 281 -8.55 -0.91 3.42
CA ILE A 281 -8.81 0.51 3.76
C ILE A 281 -10.12 1.02 3.13
N LEU A 282 -10.46 0.55 1.93
CA LEU A 282 -11.57 1.11 1.16
C LEU A 282 -12.87 0.32 1.21
N HIS A 283 -12.90 -0.90 1.77
CA HIS A 283 -14.09 -1.77 1.74
C HIS A 283 -15.35 -1.08 2.31
N ASP A 284 -15.15 -0.29 3.37
CA ASP A 284 -16.21 0.39 4.11
C ASP A 284 -16.28 1.91 3.88
N ILE A 285 -15.49 2.45 2.95
CA ILE A 285 -15.28 3.90 2.79
C ILE A 285 -16.59 4.68 2.52
N ALA A 286 -17.60 4.01 1.98
CA ALA A 286 -18.90 4.59 1.66
C ALA A 286 -19.95 4.49 2.78
N LYS A 287 -19.64 3.86 3.93
CA LYS A 287 -20.59 3.78 5.06
C LYS A 287 -21.11 5.15 5.51
N PRO A 288 -20.29 6.22 5.65
CA PRO A 288 -20.80 7.54 6.03
C PRO A 288 -21.85 8.08 5.03
N HIS A 289 -21.68 7.80 3.74
CA HIS A 289 -22.55 8.29 2.66
C HIS A 289 -23.86 7.49 2.54
N THR A 290 -23.86 6.23 2.97
CA THR A 290 -25.01 5.31 2.88
C THR A 290 -25.75 5.11 4.20
N LYS A 291 -25.27 5.77 5.27
CA LYS A 291 -25.84 5.70 6.60
C LYS A 291 -27.30 6.16 6.62
N ARG A 292 -28.18 5.29 7.13
CA ARG A 292 -29.61 5.56 7.32
C ARG A 292 -30.10 4.96 8.63
N TYR A 293 -30.90 5.72 9.38
CA TYR A 293 -31.58 5.22 10.58
C TYR A 293 -32.98 4.71 10.21
N LYS A 294 -33.36 3.56 10.73
CA LYS A 294 -34.73 3.03 10.69
C LYS A 294 -35.14 2.67 12.11
N GLU A 295 -36.27 3.16 12.60
CA GLU A 295 -36.70 2.99 14.01
C GLU A 295 -36.67 1.52 14.47
N ASN A 296 -37.17 0.60 13.65
CA ASN A 296 -37.29 -0.83 14.00
C ASN A 296 -35.98 -1.64 13.84
N VAL A 297 -35.00 -1.13 13.10
CA VAL A 297 -33.78 -1.89 12.73
C VAL A 297 -32.49 -1.24 13.26
N GLY A 298 -32.53 0.07 13.52
CA GLY A 298 -31.38 0.88 13.86
C GLY A 298 -30.63 1.40 12.63
N TRP A 299 -29.32 1.54 12.78
CA TRP A 299 -28.44 2.05 11.73
C TRP A 299 -28.18 1.02 10.63
N THR A 300 -28.35 1.43 9.39
CA THR A 300 -28.12 0.60 8.20
C THR A 300 -27.20 1.31 7.21
N PHE A 301 -26.47 0.52 6.43
CA PHE A 301 -25.48 0.99 5.45
C PHE A 301 -25.67 0.28 4.09
N HIS A 302 -26.92 0.12 3.66
CA HIS A 302 -27.22 -0.65 2.44
C HIS A 302 -26.57 -0.03 1.20
N GLY A 303 -25.91 -0.85 0.38
CA GLY A 303 -25.28 -0.43 -0.87
C GLY A 303 -23.93 0.28 -0.72
N HIS A 304 -23.29 0.23 0.46
CA HIS A 304 -21.97 0.83 0.66
C HIS A 304 -20.88 0.13 -0.18
N GLU A 305 -21.04 -1.15 -0.48
CA GLU A 305 -20.15 -1.91 -1.36
C GLU A 305 -20.17 -1.37 -2.79
N ASP A 306 -21.36 -1.05 -3.32
CA ASP A 306 -21.52 -0.50 -4.67
C ASP A 306 -21.08 0.97 -4.74
N LEU A 307 -21.52 1.81 -3.78
CA LEU A 307 -21.08 3.20 -3.72
C LEU A 307 -19.57 3.28 -3.46
N GLY A 308 -19.03 2.45 -2.57
CA GLY A 308 -17.61 2.35 -2.27
C GLY A 308 -16.80 2.02 -3.52
N ALA A 309 -17.22 1.02 -4.29
CA ALA A 309 -16.60 0.68 -5.56
C ALA A 309 -16.64 1.85 -6.57
N ARG A 310 -17.71 2.66 -6.58
CA ARG A 310 -17.80 3.89 -7.40
C ARG A 310 -16.91 5.03 -6.90
N LEU A 311 -16.55 5.05 -5.61
CA LEU A 311 -15.62 6.02 -5.03
C LEU A 311 -14.15 5.67 -5.29
N VAL A 312 -13.80 4.38 -5.42
CA VAL A 312 -12.41 3.93 -5.62
C VAL A 312 -11.67 4.71 -6.72
N PRO A 313 -12.19 4.88 -7.96
CA PRO A 313 -11.49 5.63 -8.99
C PRO A 313 -11.27 7.11 -8.65
N LYS A 314 -12.21 7.72 -7.93
CA LYS A 314 -12.12 9.13 -7.50
C LYS A 314 -11.03 9.30 -6.44
N ILE A 315 -11.00 8.38 -5.46
CA ILE A 315 -9.99 8.36 -4.40
C ILE A 315 -8.60 8.09 -5.00
N PHE A 316 -8.47 7.11 -5.88
CA PHE A 316 -7.20 6.81 -6.56
C PHE A 316 -6.68 8.01 -7.34
N LYS A 317 -7.54 8.68 -8.11
CA LYS A 317 -7.16 9.89 -8.85
C LYS A 317 -6.72 11.01 -7.92
N LYS A 318 -7.46 11.25 -6.84
CA LYS A 318 -7.17 12.29 -5.84
C LYS A 318 -5.84 12.02 -5.14
N LEU A 319 -5.58 10.78 -4.74
CA LEU A 319 -4.34 10.36 -4.10
C LEU A 319 -3.20 10.09 -5.09
N ARG A 320 -3.38 10.35 -6.39
CA ARG A 320 -2.35 10.07 -7.42
C ARG A 320 -1.86 8.61 -7.43
N LEU A 321 -2.74 7.68 -7.06
CA LEU A 321 -2.49 6.24 -7.14
C LEU A 321 -2.62 5.73 -8.60
N PRO A 322 -2.03 4.57 -8.95
CA PRO A 322 -2.08 4.02 -10.30
C PRO A 322 -3.50 3.74 -10.80
N LEU A 323 -3.89 4.37 -11.91
CA LEU A 323 -5.22 4.23 -12.55
C LEU A 323 -5.29 3.05 -13.54
N ASN A 324 -4.67 1.93 -13.20
CA ASN A 324 -4.56 0.75 -14.06
C ASN A 324 -5.24 -0.48 -13.42
N HIS A 325 -4.78 -1.70 -13.74
CA HIS A 325 -5.31 -2.94 -13.19
C HIS A 325 -5.34 -2.95 -11.66
N LYS A 326 -4.41 -2.24 -10.98
CA LYS A 326 -4.37 -2.12 -9.50
C LYS A 326 -5.62 -1.44 -8.94
N MET A 327 -6.05 -0.34 -9.56
CA MET A 327 -7.31 0.32 -9.20
C MET A 327 -8.52 -0.59 -9.47
N LYS A 328 -8.51 -1.34 -10.58
CA LYS A 328 -9.61 -2.26 -10.94
C LYS A 328 -9.70 -3.44 -9.98
N TYR A 329 -8.56 -3.96 -9.55
CA TYR A 329 -8.44 -4.96 -8.49
C TYR A 329 -9.10 -4.45 -7.19
N VAL A 330 -8.67 -3.29 -6.68
CA VAL A 330 -9.24 -2.71 -5.44
C VAL A 330 -10.74 -2.43 -5.60
N GLN A 331 -11.15 -1.84 -6.72
CA GLN A 331 -12.55 -1.58 -7.03
C GLN A 331 -13.39 -2.87 -7.03
N LYS A 332 -12.85 -3.97 -7.54
CA LYS A 332 -13.52 -5.27 -7.57
C LYS A 332 -13.66 -5.85 -6.18
N LEU A 333 -12.59 -5.87 -5.37
CA LEU A 333 -12.64 -6.39 -4.01
C LEU A 333 -13.62 -5.60 -3.13
N VAL A 334 -13.58 -4.27 -3.19
CA VAL A 334 -14.53 -3.40 -2.47
C VAL A 334 -15.98 -3.70 -2.89
N ARG A 335 -16.24 -3.94 -4.18
CA ARG A 335 -17.60 -4.27 -4.65
C ARG A 335 -18.10 -5.63 -4.15
N LEU A 336 -17.21 -6.60 -3.98
CA LEU A 336 -17.56 -7.99 -3.73
C LEU A 336 -17.47 -8.42 -2.26
N HIS A 337 -16.87 -7.61 -1.38
CA HIS A 337 -16.50 -7.99 -0.01
C HIS A 337 -17.65 -8.53 0.86
N LEU A 338 -18.91 -8.13 0.62
CA LEU A 338 -20.06 -8.66 1.36
C LEU A 338 -20.52 -10.05 0.88
N ARG A 339 -20.18 -10.45 -0.35
CA ARG A 339 -20.75 -11.66 -0.97
C ARG A 339 -20.29 -12.94 -0.27
N PRO A 340 -18.99 -13.15 0.02
CA PRO A 340 -18.56 -14.31 0.79
C PRO A 340 -19.20 -14.36 2.19
N ILE A 341 -19.34 -13.21 2.85
CA ILE A 341 -19.95 -13.09 4.18
C ILE A 341 -21.42 -13.54 4.16
N ALA A 342 -22.16 -13.22 3.10
CA ALA A 342 -23.55 -13.66 2.94
C ALA A 342 -23.64 -15.19 2.78
N LEU A 343 -22.74 -15.78 1.98
CA LEU A 343 -22.68 -17.24 1.79
C LEU A 343 -22.40 -18.00 3.08
N VAL A 344 -21.59 -17.42 3.97
CA VAL A 344 -21.26 -18.01 5.28
C VAL A 344 -22.48 -18.04 6.22
N LYS A 345 -23.46 -17.17 6.04
CA LYS A 345 -24.62 -17.02 6.96
C LYS A 345 -25.82 -17.88 6.57
N ASP A 346 -26.01 -18.15 5.28
CA ASP A 346 -27.18 -18.85 4.74
C ASP A 346 -26.81 -20.20 4.08
N HIS A 347 -27.82 -20.97 3.63
CA HIS A 347 -27.57 -22.18 2.84
C HIS A 347 -26.86 -21.85 1.52
N ILE A 348 -25.62 -22.33 1.37
CA ILE A 348 -24.77 -22.09 0.21
C ILE A 348 -25.27 -22.90 -1.00
N THR A 349 -25.78 -22.21 -2.03
CA THR A 349 -26.10 -22.82 -3.33
C THR A 349 -24.90 -22.76 -4.28
N ASP A 350 -24.73 -23.79 -5.09
CA ASP A 350 -23.61 -23.88 -6.05
C ASP A 350 -23.67 -22.77 -7.10
N SER A 351 -24.87 -22.30 -7.45
CA SER A 351 -25.06 -21.17 -8.36
C SER A 351 -24.55 -19.85 -7.76
N ALA A 352 -24.70 -19.65 -6.45
CA ALA A 352 -24.13 -18.48 -5.78
C ALA A 352 -22.60 -18.54 -5.73
N ILE A 353 -22.03 -19.74 -5.55
CA ILE A 353 -20.57 -19.97 -5.64
C ILE A 353 -20.06 -19.70 -7.05
N ARG A 354 -20.67 -20.28 -8.10
CA ARG A 354 -20.30 -20.04 -9.50
C ARG A 354 -20.31 -18.55 -9.84
N ARG A 355 -21.33 -17.81 -9.41
CA ARG A 355 -21.42 -16.36 -9.64
C ARG A 355 -20.31 -15.59 -8.89
N LEU A 356 -20.02 -15.96 -7.65
CA LEU A 356 -18.93 -15.34 -6.88
C LEU A 356 -17.58 -15.56 -7.58
N VAL A 357 -17.28 -16.81 -7.93
CA VAL A 357 -16.06 -17.22 -8.63
C VAL A 357 -15.92 -16.50 -9.97
N PHE A 358 -16.99 -16.47 -10.78
CA PHE A 358 -16.99 -15.77 -12.05
C PHE A 358 -16.72 -14.26 -11.89
N ASP A 359 -17.37 -13.60 -10.94
CA ASP A 359 -17.25 -12.15 -10.75
C ASP A 359 -15.91 -11.75 -10.12
N ALA A 360 -15.34 -12.61 -9.26
CA ALA A 360 -14.03 -12.39 -8.64
C ALA A 360 -12.87 -12.76 -9.58
N GLY A 361 -13.01 -13.80 -10.40
CA GLY A 361 -11.97 -14.32 -11.28
C GLY A 361 -10.72 -14.72 -10.48
N ASP A 362 -9.55 -14.33 -10.98
CA ASP A 362 -8.26 -14.62 -10.35
C ASP A 362 -8.08 -14.02 -8.94
N ASP A 363 -8.89 -13.03 -8.57
CA ASP A 363 -8.77 -12.33 -7.28
C ASP A 363 -9.64 -12.94 -6.17
N ILE A 364 -10.23 -14.13 -6.38
CA ILE A 364 -11.10 -14.78 -5.39
C ILE A 364 -10.38 -15.11 -4.08
N ASP A 365 -9.11 -15.54 -4.15
CA ASP A 365 -8.36 -15.93 -2.95
C ASP A 365 -8.08 -14.70 -2.08
N ASP A 366 -7.74 -13.57 -2.70
CA ASP A 366 -7.55 -12.30 -2.00
C ASP A 366 -8.87 -11.70 -1.49
N LEU A 367 -9.97 -11.90 -2.22
CA LEU A 367 -11.31 -11.56 -1.73
C LEU A 367 -11.63 -12.32 -0.43
N LEU A 368 -11.34 -13.62 -0.39
CA LEU A 368 -11.55 -14.45 0.79
C LEU A 368 -10.65 -14.04 1.96
N LYS A 369 -9.36 -13.73 1.70
CA LYS A 369 -8.45 -13.16 2.71
C LYS A 369 -9.01 -11.86 3.30
N LEU A 370 -9.48 -10.94 2.46
CA LEU A 370 -10.11 -9.69 2.90
C LEU A 370 -11.34 -9.95 3.78
N CYS A 371 -12.25 -10.83 3.35
CA CYS A 371 -13.46 -11.16 4.10
C CYS A 371 -13.15 -11.86 5.44
N ARG A 372 -12.12 -12.71 5.50
CA ARG A 372 -11.64 -13.32 6.75
C ARG A 372 -11.07 -12.26 7.70
N ALA A 373 -10.28 -11.31 7.17
CA ALA A 373 -9.71 -10.21 7.94
C ALA A 373 -10.79 -9.25 8.51
N ASP A 374 -11.94 -9.15 7.83
CA ASP A 374 -13.11 -8.37 8.25
C ASP A 374 -13.89 -8.98 9.44
N VAL A 375 -13.62 -10.24 9.80
CA VAL A 375 -14.23 -10.89 10.98
C VAL A 375 -13.61 -10.35 12.27
N THR A 376 -14.06 -9.16 12.69
CA THR A 376 -13.58 -8.38 13.85
C THR A 376 -14.45 -8.59 15.10
N THR A 377 -15.09 -9.74 15.24
CA THR A 377 -15.96 -10.01 16.40
C THR A 377 -15.13 -10.37 17.62
N LYS A 378 -15.41 -9.72 18.76
CA LYS A 378 -14.75 -10.01 20.04
C LYS A 378 -15.20 -11.34 20.68
N ASN A 379 -16.27 -11.96 20.17
CA ASN A 379 -16.76 -13.24 20.67
C ASN A 379 -15.98 -14.39 20.00
N PRO A 380 -15.17 -15.17 20.76
CA PRO A 380 -14.32 -16.21 20.19
C PRO A 380 -15.10 -17.33 19.49
N ASP A 381 -16.23 -17.77 20.06
CA ASP A 381 -17.03 -18.86 19.51
C ASP A 381 -17.71 -18.45 18.20
N LYS A 382 -18.22 -17.21 18.14
CA LYS A 382 -18.74 -16.64 16.89
C LYS A 382 -17.62 -16.58 15.86
N SER A 383 -16.45 -16.05 16.21
CA SER A 383 -15.30 -15.96 15.29
C SER A 383 -14.93 -17.34 14.73
N LYS A 384 -14.73 -18.34 15.60
CA LYS A 384 -14.44 -19.74 15.19
C LYS A 384 -15.49 -20.30 14.25
N ARG A 385 -16.78 -20.10 14.54
CA ARG A 385 -17.87 -20.57 13.68
C ARG A 385 -17.85 -19.88 12.31
N TYR A 386 -17.64 -18.57 12.27
CA TYR A 386 -17.54 -17.83 11.02
C TYR A 386 -16.35 -18.31 10.17
N LEU A 387 -15.18 -18.49 10.77
CA LEU A 387 -13.99 -19.00 10.08
C LEU A 387 -14.20 -20.42 9.55
N LYS A 388 -14.81 -21.32 10.34
CA LYS A 388 -15.16 -22.67 9.89
C LYS A 388 -16.08 -22.65 8.67
N ASN A 389 -17.04 -21.73 8.63
CA ASN A 389 -17.92 -21.61 7.48
C ASN A 389 -17.20 -21.06 6.24
N PHE A 390 -16.19 -20.20 6.41
CA PHE A 390 -15.33 -19.79 5.29
C PHE A 390 -14.55 -20.99 4.72
N ASP A 391 -14.06 -21.90 5.57
CA ASP A 391 -13.38 -23.12 5.10
C ASP A 391 -14.32 -24.00 4.22
N ILE A 392 -15.61 -24.05 4.57
CA ILE A 392 -16.63 -24.74 3.76
C ILE A 392 -16.85 -24.03 2.42
N VAL A 393 -16.90 -22.69 2.42
CA VAL A 393 -17.05 -21.91 1.18
C VAL A 393 -15.86 -22.12 0.26
N GLU A 394 -14.64 -22.10 0.79
CA GLU A 394 -13.40 -22.39 0.05
C GLU A 394 -13.41 -23.79 -0.57
N SER A 395 -13.75 -24.81 0.23
CA SER A 395 -13.85 -26.19 -0.27
C SER A 395 -14.88 -26.30 -1.40
N LYS A 396 -16.02 -25.61 -1.29
CA LYS A 396 -17.03 -25.57 -2.36
C LYS A 396 -16.55 -24.83 -3.60
N ILE A 397 -15.79 -23.74 -3.43
CA ILE A 397 -15.18 -23.03 -4.56
C ILE A 397 -14.25 -23.96 -5.33
N GLU A 398 -13.39 -24.72 -4.64
CA GLU A 398 -12.49 -25.69 -5.28
C GLU A 398 -13.26 -26.75 -6.07
N ILE A 399 -14.29 -27.35 -5.48
CA ILE A 399 -15.13 -28.36 -6.15
C ILE A 399 -15.83 -27.77 -7.39
N VAL A 400 -16.42 -26.58 -7.26
CA VAL A 400 -17.09 -25.91 -8.39
C VAL A 400 -16.08 -25.59 -9.49
N GLU A 401 -14.87 -25.19 -9.12
CA GLU A 401 -13.85 -24.82 -10.08
C GLU A 401 -13.28 -26.01 -10.85
N GLU A 402 -13.06 -27.13 -10.15
CA GLU A 402 -12.63 -28.39 -10.77
C GLU A 402 -13.65 -28.90 -11.79
N ASN A 403 -14.94 -28.81 -11.44
CA ASN A 403 -16.02 -29.31 -12.29
C ASN A 403 -16.33 -28.39 -13.49
N ASP A 404 -16.40 -27.07 -13.26
CA ASP A 404 -17.02 -26.14 -14.21
C ASP A 404 -16.04 -25.15 -14.86
N LYS A 405 -14.80 -25.06 -14.34
CA LYS A 405 -13.72 -24.18 -14.82
C LYS A 405 -14.19 -22.72 -15.02
N ILE A 406 -14.83 -22.15 -14.00
CA ILE A 406 -15.51 -20.85 -14.04
C ILE A 406 -14.53 -19.67 -13.93
N LYS A 407 -13.43 -19.77 -13.18
CA LYS A 407 -12.37 -18.73 -13.13
C LYS A 407 -11.94 -18.28 -14.53
N ASN A 408 -11.72 -19.25 -15.42
CA ASN A 408 -11.33 -19.03 -16.82
C ASN A 408 -12.51 -19.17 -17.78
N PHE A 409 -13.71 -18.75 -17.36
CA PHE A 409 -14.92 -18.88 -18.17
C PHE A 409 -14.74 -18.20 -19.54
N GLN A 410 -14.68 -19.02 -20.59
CA GLN A 410 -14.82 -18.58 -21.96
C GLN A 410 -16.24 -18.89 -22.40
N PRO A 411 -16.97 -17.93 -22.99
CA PRO A 411 -18.30 -18.21 -23.52
C PRO A 411 -18.23 -19.38 -24.51
N PRO A 412 -18.97 -20.48 -24.28
CA PRO A 412 -18.91 -21.66 -25.16
C PRO A 412 -19.42 -21.37 -26.58
N VAL A 413 -20.09 -20.24 -26.77
CA VAL A 413 -20.52 -19.73 -28.07
C VAL A 413 -20.11 -18.26 -28.24
N SER A 414 -19.46 -17.95 -29.35
CA SER A 414 -18.99 -16.60 -29.69
C SER A 414 -20.12 -15.73 -30.29
N GLY A 415 -19.90 -14.41 -30.33
CA GLY A 415 -20.86 -13.51 -30.98
C GLY A 415 -20.96 -13.74 -32.49
N GLU A 416 -19.83 -14.06 -33.12
CA GLU A 416 -19.74 -14.39 -34.55
C GLU A 416 -20.48 -15.69 -34.87
N GLU A 417 -20.37 -16.70 -34.00
CA GLU A 417 -21.12 -17.94 -34.16
C GLU A 417 -22.63 -17.71 -34.11
N ILE A 418 -23.12 -16.87 -33.19
CA ILE A 418 -24.55 -16.51 -33.12
C ILE A 418 -25.00 -15.77 -34.39
N ILE A 419 -24.17 -14.84 -34.88
CA ILE A 419 -24.43 -14.09 -36.12
C ILE A 419 -24.54 -15.05 -37.31
N ASN A 420 -23.60 -15.98 -37.44
CA ASN A 420 -23.56 -16.94 -38.54
C ASN A 420 -24.73 -17.92 -38.46
N ILE A 421 -25.05 -18.44 -37.27
CA ILE A 421 -26.15 -19.40 -37.07
C ILE A 421 -27.49 -18.78 -37.45
N PHE A 422 -27.76 -17.52 -37.13
CA PHE A 422 -29.06 -16.88 -37.39
C PHE A 422 -29.09 -15.92 -38.59
N ALA A 423 -27.97 -15.74 -39.30
CA ALA A 423 -27.77 -14.69 -40.33
C ALA A 423 -28.27 -13.30 -39.91
N ILE A 424 -27.93 -12.89 -38.70
CA ILE A 424 -28.28 -11.57 -38.18
C ILE A 424 -27.07 -10.65 -38.17
N LYS A 425 -27.30 -9.34 -38.34
CA LYS A 425 -26.25 -8.34 -38.14
C LYS A 425 -25.90 -8.21 -36.65
N PRO A 426 -24.68 -7.74 -36.31
CA PRO A 426 -24.31 -7.37 -34.95
C PRO A 426 -25.39 -6.46 -34.33
N SER A 427 -26.00 -6.92 -33.24
CA SER A 427 -27.16 -6.26 -32.63
C SER A 427 -27.27 -6.56 -31.14
N ARG A 428 -28.12 -5.79 -30.43
CA ARG A 428 -28.41 -6.00 -29.00
C ARG A 428 -28.88 -7.43 -28.70
N VAL A 429 -29.62 -8.05 -29.62
CA VAL A 429 -30.15 -9.43 -29.49
C VAL A 429 -29.03 -10.45 -29.32
N VAL A 430 -27.90 -10.29 -30.04
CA VAL A 430 -26.72 -11.17 -29.89
C VAL A 430 -26.18 -11.10 -28.45
N GLY A 431 -26.07 -9.89 -27.91
CA GLY A 431 -25.64 -9.67 -26.53
C GLY A 431 -26.58 -10.28 -25.50
N GLU A 432 -27.90 -10.15 -25.70
CA GLU A 432 -28.92 -10.76 -24.84
C GLU A 432 -28.83 -12.29 -24.84
N LEU A 433 -28.66 -12.93 -26.01
CA LEU A 433 -28.49 -14.38 -26.11
C LEU A 433 -27.22 -14.86 -25.41
N LYS A 434 -26.08 -14.17 -25.58
CA LYS A 434 -24.84 -14.49 -24.87
C LYS A 434 -24.99 -14.39 -23.36
N ASN A 435 -25.64 -13.32 -22.89
CA ASN A 435 -25.86 -13.09 -21.46
C ASN A 435 -26.79 -14.15 -20.86
N GLU A 436 -27.84 -14.54 -21.59
CA GLU A 436 -28.77 -15.58 -21.11
C GLU A 436 -28.09 -16.94 -21.01
N ILE A 437 -27.30 -17.35 -22.02
CA ILE A 437 -26.52 -18.60 -21.96
C ILE A 437 -25.57 -18.58 -20.76
N LYS A 438 -24.81 -17.50 -20.60
CA LYS A 438 -23.93 -17.30 -19.45
C LYS A 438 -24.70 -17.43 -18.13
N ASN A 439 -25.85 -16.77 -18.00
CA ASN A 439 -26.65 -16.83 -16.78
C ASN A 439 -27.14 -18.24 -16.49
N GLN A 440 -27.54 -19.02 -17.50
CA GLN A 440 -27.98 -20.40 -17.28
C GLN A 440 -26.84 -21.34 -16.88
N ILE A 441 -25.62 -21.10 -17.36
CA ILE A 441 -24.42 -21.80 -16.87
C ILE A 441 -24.14 -21.40 -15.40
N LEU A 442 -24.18 -20.11 -15.09
CA LEU A 442 -24.01 -19.61 -13.72
C LEU A 442 -25.17 -19.95 -12.78
N ASP A 443 -26.31 -20.40 -13.30
CA ASP A 443 -27.44 -20.95 -12.54
C ASP A 443 -27.41 -22.48 -12.44
N GLY A 444 -26.50 -23.16 -13.17
CA GLY A 444 -26.33 -24.61 -13.14
C GLY A 444 -27.39 -25.36 -13.92
N LYS A 445 -28.16 -24.65 -14.76
CA LYS A 445 -29.21 -25.21 -15.62
C LYS A 445 -28.64 -25.91 -16.84
N ILE A 446 -27.45 -25.48 -17.28
CA ILE A 446 -26.67 -26.11 -18.33
C ILE A 446 -25.20 -26.14 -17.92
N LYS A 447 -24.43 -27.09 -18.44
CA LYS A 447 -22.98 -27.18 -18.24
C LYS A 447 -22.25 -26.18 -19.12
N ASN A 448 -21.01 -25.86 -18.72
CA ASN A 448 -20.10 -25.01 -19.49
C ASN A 448 -19.47 -25.79 -20.69
N ASN A 449 -20.30 -26.24 -21.63
CA ASN A 449 -19.86 -26.93 -22.84
C ASN A 449 -20.59 -26.42 -24.09
N LYS A 450 -19.99 -26.66 -25.26
CA LYS A 450 -20.49 -26.14 -26.54
C LYS A 450 -21.85 -26.73 -26.92
N ASP A 451 -22.06 -28.01 -26.67
CA ASP A 451 -23.28 -28.72 -27.09
C ASP A 451 -24.53 -28.21 -26.37
N GLU A 452 -24.48 -28.13 -25.04
CA GLU A 452 -25.60 -27.60 -24.24
C GLU A 452 -25.85 -26.12 -24.52
N ALA A 453 -24.79 -25.34 -24.72
CA ALA A 453 -24.90 -23.93 -25.06
C ALA A 453 -25.55 -23.70 -26.44
N LEU A 454 -25.20 -24.48 -27.47
CA LEU A 454 -25.83 -24.41 -28.80
C LEU A 454 -27.29 -24.87 -28.79
N ASN A 455 -27.60 -25.90 -28.01
CA ASN A 455 -28.98 -26.37 -27.81
C ASN A 455 -29.84 -25.29 -27.13
N LEU A 456 -29.31 -24.63 -26.10
CA LEU A 456 -29.98 -23.50 -25.48
C LEU A 456 -30.10 -22.30 -26.42
N LEU A 457 -29.04 -21.96 -27.16
CA LEU A 457 -29.03 -20.88 -28.13
C LEU A 457 -30.15 -21.03 -29.17
N THR A 458 -30.33 -22.24 -29.71
CA THR A 458 -31.37 -22.50 -30.71
C THR A 458 -32.77 -22.33 -30.13
N ARG A 459 -33.00 -22.76 -28.89
CA ARG A 459 -34.28 -22.54 -28.19
C ARG A 459 -34.55 -21.04 -27.95
N LEU A 460 -33.56 -20.32 -27.45
CA LEU A 460 -33.67 -18.88 -27.20
C LEU A 460 -33.86 -18.09 -28.49
N GLY A 461 -33.12 -18.42 -29.55
CA GLY A 461 -33.27 -17.83 -30.87
C GLY A 461 -34.69 -17.99 -31.42
N LYS A 462 -35.25 -19.19 -31.36
CA LYS A 462 -36.65 -19.46 -31.75
C LYS A 462 -37.65 -18.61 -30.96
N SER A 463 -37.49 -18.50 -29.64
CA SER A 463 -38.37 -17.67 -28.81
C SER A 463 -38.31 -16.17 -29.14
N LYS A 464 -37.21 -15.72 -29.75
CA LYS A 464 -37.02 -14.34 -30.23
C LYS A 464 -37.33 -14.18 -31.73
N GLY A 465 -37.93 -15.19 -32.36
CA GLY A 465 -38.31 -15.16 -33.79
C GLY A 465 -37.16 -15.39 -34.77
N LEU A 466 -35.97 -15.79 -34.30
CA LEU A 466 -34.82 -16.10 -35.15
C LEU A 466 -34.87 -17.53 -35.65
N LYS A 467 -34.53 -17.74 -36.92
CA LYS A 467 -34.44 -19.06 -37.55
C LYS A 467 -32.98 -19.41 -37.82
N PRO A 468 -32.48 -20.57 -37.34
CA PRO A 468 -31.14 -21.02 -37.70
C PRO A 468 -31.06 -21.27 -39.21
N ILE A 469 -29.96 -20.85 -39.83
CA ILE A 469 -29.55 -21.39 -41.13
C ILE A 469 -29.05 -22.82 -40.86
N LYS A 470 -29.55 -23.77 -41.65
CA LYS A 470 -29.13 -25.17 -41.57
C LYS A 470 -27.65 -25.34 -41.90
#